data_AF-A0A2D6FVD7-F1
#
_entry.id   AF-A0A2D6FVD7-F1
#
_cell.length_a   1.000
_cell.length_b   1.000
_cell.length_c   1.000
_cell.angle_alpha   90.00
_cell.angle_beta   90.00
_cell.angle_gamma   90.00
#
_symmetry.space_group_name_H-M   'P 1'
#
loop_
_entity.id
_entity.type
_entity.pdbx_description
1 polymer ?
#
loop_
_entity_poly.entity_id
_entity_poly.type
_entity_poly.pdbx_seq_one_letter_code
_entity_poly.pdbx_strand_id
1 'polypeptide(L)'
;MRAELSPAEEASHLTERKRVWQEIKKAEKEAADPSGSTCATSSGGTNSEGQGHTGFATDTAEATGKSKASINRAVARGENVAPEVLANMTGTKLDTGTYLDTLGKLSEDQQRKKVDRDLEDLKEQKVVNDSDTTRAQQKADTQTAFADLAEILTEDLSPQQYDRVLELLPMVGAKSLAKKLSDWMPPSGTNK
;
A
#
# COMPACT_ATOMS: atom_id res chain seq x y z
N MET A 1 5.30 17.32 -7.91
CA MET A 1 5.52 16.42 -6.76
C MET A 1 6.64 15.45 -7.14
N ARG A 2 7.65 15.25 -6.29
CA ARG A 2 8.62 14.16 -6.50
C ARG A 2 7.98 12.88 -5.94
N ALA A 3 8.02 11.78 -6.68
CA ALA A 3 7.69 10.48 -6.14
C ALA A 3 8.88 10.04 -5.29
N GLU A 4 8.66 9.87 -3.99
CA GLU A 4 9.64 9.22 -3.13
C GLU A 4 9.69 7.73 -3.51
N LEU A 5 10.90 7.16 -3.64
CA LEU A 5 11.07 5.74 -3.95
C LEU A 5 10.39 4.88 -2.88
N SER A 6 9.77 3.80 -3.31
CA SER A 6 9.23 2.81 -2.37
C SER A 6 10.35 2.10 -1.60
N PRO A 7 10.05 1.47 -0.45
CA PRO A 7 11.05 0.70 0.29
C PRO A 7 11.70 -0.43 -0.54
N ALA A 8 10.96 -1.11 -1.42
CA ALA A 8 11.48 -2.13 -2.30
C ALA A 8 12.38 -1.55 -3.41
N GLU A 9 11.97 -0.42 -4.00
CA GLU A 9 12.78 0.31 -5.00
C GLU A 9 14.07 0.85 -4.38
N GLU A 10 13.99 1.48 -3.20
CA GLU A 10 15.15 2.00 -2.49
C GLU A 10 16.16 0.88 -2.19
N ALA A 11 15.68 -0.30 -1.79
CA ALA A 11 16.51 -1.46 -1.53
C ALA A 11 17.25 -1.94 -2.80
N SER A 12 16.54 -2.09 -3.92
CA SER A 12 17.16 -2.53 -5.18
C SER A 12 18.20 -1.52 -5.69
N HIS A 13 17.84 -0.23 -5.70
CA HIS A 13 18.73 0.83 -6.16
C HIS A 13 19.99 0.98 -5.29
N LEU A 14 19.87 0.88 -3.96
CA LEU A 14 21.02 1.00 -3.07
C LEU A 14 21.94 -0.22 -3.13
N THR A 15 21.40 -1.42 -3.31
CA THR A 15 22.20 -2.62 -3.54
C THR A 15 23.00 -2.51 -4.83
N GLU A 16 22.39 -2.05 -5.93
CA GLU A 16 23.13 -1.88 -7.18
C GLU A 16 24.15 -0.73 -7.11
N ARG A 17 23.79 0.38 -6.46
CA ARG A 17 24.75 1.45 -6.19
C ARG A 17 25.94 0.94 -5.37
N LYS A 18 25.71 0.07 -4.39
CA LYS A 18 26.77 -0.55 -3.58
C LYS A 18 27.67 -1.43 -4.43
N ARG A 19 27.10 -2.23 -5.34
CA ARG A 19 27.85 -3.07 -6.28
C ARG A 19 28.79 -2.23 -7.14
N VAL A 20 28.27 -1.20 -7.80
CA VAL A 20 29.06 -0.28 -8.64
C VAL A 20 30.11 0.45 -7.81
N TRP A 21 29.76 0.92 -6.62
CA TRP A 21 30.70 1.59 -5.72
C TRP A 21 31.87 0.69 -5.33
N GLN A 22 31.61 -0.60 -5.06
CA GLN A 22 32.66 -1.58 -4.76
C GLN A 22 33.57 -1.83 -5.98
N GLU A 23 33.01 -1.92 -7.19
CA GLU A 23 33.78 -2.06 -8.43
C GLU A 23 34.70 -0.85 -8.66
N ILE A 24 34.18 0.37 -8.48
CA ILE A 24 34.96 1.61 -8.58
C ILE A 24 36.08 1.64 -7.52
N LYS A 25 35.77 1.34 -6.26
CA LYS A 25 36.76 1.34 -5.18
C LYS A 25 37.83 0.27 -5.36
N LYS A 26 37.48 -0.87 -5.95
CA LYS A 26 38.44 -1.92 -6.31
C LYS A 26 39.37 -1.42 -7.42
N ALA A 27 38.83 -0.82 -8.49
CA ALA A 27 39.62 -0.27 -9.58
C ALA A 27 40.56 0.87 -9.12
N GLU A 28 40.10 1.76 -8.22
CA GLU A 28 40.94 2.81 -7.62
C GLU A 28 42.13 2.24 -6.84
N LYS A 29 41.92 1.15 -6.08
CA LYS A 29 42.99 0.46 -5.35
C LYS A 29 44.00 -0.20 -6.29
N GLU A 30 43.52 -0.88 -7.32
CA GLU A 30 44.38 -1.52 -8.34
C GLU A 30 45.20 -0.47 -9.13
N ALA A 31 44.64 0.72 -9.37
CA ALA A 31 45.36 1.82 -10.02
C ALA A 31 46.40 2.49 -9.10
N ALA A 32 46.19 2.47 -7.78
CA ALA A 32 47.08 3.08 -6.80
C ALA A 32 48.33 2.22 -6.47
N ASP A 33 48.24 0.88 -6.57
CA ASP A 33 49.33 -0.05 -6.28
C ASP A 33 49.62 -1.01 -7.47
N PRO A 34 50.39 -0.59 -8.51
CA PRO A 34 50.76 -1.46 -9.63
C PRO A 34 51.88 -2.46 -9.31
N SER A 35 52.55 -2.33 -8.16
CA SER A 35 53.65 -3.18 -7.71
C SER A 35 53.28 -3.74 -6.34
N GLY A 36 52.86 -5.01 -6.27
CA GLY A 36 52.40 -5.70 -5.06
C GLY A 36 53.44 -5.83 -3.94
N SER A 37 53.90 -4.72 -3.38
CA SER A 37 54.79 -4.65 -2.23
C SER A 37 54.01 -4.18 -1.02
N THR A 38 53.16 -5.08 -0.50
CA THR A 38 52.59 -4.88 0.83
C THR A 38 53.70 -5.04 1.86
N CYS A 39 54.25 -3.92 2.36
CA CYS A 39 55.00 -3.93 3.61
C CYS A 39 54.06 -4.41 4.72
N ALA A 40 54.29 -5.63 5.20
CA ALA A 40 53.65 -6.15 6.40
C ALA A 40 54.15 -5.33 7.60
N THR A 41 53.36 -4.37 8.07
CA THR A 41 53.53 -3.84 9.43
C THR A 41 52.60 -4.61 10.35
N SER A 42 53.23 -5.49 11.14
CA SER A 42 52.63 -6.30 12.18
C SER A 42 52.10 -5.48 13.35
N SER A 43 50.88 -5.81 13.77
CA SER A 43 50.40 -5.91 15.16
C SER A 43 50.66 -4.75 16.13
N GLY A 44 49.60 -4.00 16.46
CA GLY A 44 49.50 -3.18 17.67
C GLY A 44 48.06 -2.73 17.88
N GLY A 45 47.33 -3.44 18.75
CA GLY A 45 45.89 -3.30 18.91
C GLY A 45 45.43 -1.89 19.30
N THR A 46 44.57 -1.33 18.48
CA THR A 46 43.40 -0.54 18.90
C THR A 46 42.32 -0.78 17.86
N ASN A 47 41.07 -0.99 18.29
CA ASN A 47 39.89 -1.08 17.43
C ASN A 47 39.60 0.29 16.79
N SER A 48 40.53 0.80 16.01
CA SER A 48 40.32 1.93 15.12
C SER A 48 40.15 1.35 13.73
N GLU A 49 38.91 1.42 13.26
CA GLU A 49 38.54 1.30 11.85
C GLU A 49 39.58 2.09 11.04
N GLY A 50 40.38 1.36 10.26
CA GLY A 50 41.54 1.89 9.56
C GLY A 50 41.23 3.22 8.87
N GLN A 51 41.99 4.23 9.28
CA GLN A 51 42.00 5.58 8.73
C GLN A 51 42.09 5.52 7.20
N GLY A 52 41.06 6.01 6.50
CA GLY A 52 41.12 6.35 5.07
C GLY A 52 40.09 5.70 4.14
N HIS A 53 39.27 4.75 4.60
CA HIS A 53 38.23 4.15 3.76
C HIS A 53 36.84 4.40 4.34
N THR A 54 36.18 5.47 3.88
CA THR A 54 34.75 5.67 4.13
C THR A 54 33.98 4.49 3.53
N GLY A 55 33.22 3.78 4.36
CA GLY A 55 32.36 2.69 3.87
C GLY A 55 31.22 3.23 3.00
N PHE A 56 30.69 2.41 2.09
CA PHE A 56 29.59 2.76 1.18
C PHE A 56 28.44 3.52 1.85
N ALA A 57 28.03 3.08 3.04
CA ALA A 57 26.91 3.68 3.75
C ALA A 57 27.22 5.07 4.32
N THR A 58 28.47 5.37 4.63
CA THR A 58 28.91 6.71 5.05
C THR A 58 28.92 7.65 3.84
N ASP A 59 29.57 7.24 2.75
CA ASP A 59 29.66 8.01 1.51
C ASP A 59 28.27 8.31 0.91
N THR A 60 27.40 7.31 0.87
CA THR A 60 26.03 7.47 0.39
C THR A 60 25.16 8.30 1.34
N ALA A 61 25.35 8.19 2.66
CA ALA A 61 24.65 9.05 3.63
C ALA A 61 25.02 10.52 3.45
N GLU A 62 26.30 10.84 3.28
CA GLU A 62 26.78 12.20 3.01
C GLU A 62 26.21 12.75 1.70
N ALA A 63 26.20 11.93 0.64
CA ALA A 63 25.67 12.34 -0.66
C ALA A 63 24.14 12.51 -0.69
N THR A 64 23.38 11.75 0.11
CA THR A 64 21.91 11.74 0.06
C THR A 64 21.24 12.49 1.22
N GLY A 65 21.99 12.87 2.25
CA GLY A 65 21.44 13.45 3.49
C GLY A 65 20.66 12.44 4.36
N LYS A 66 20.67 11.14 4.01
CA LYS A 66 20.01 10.08 4.79
C LYS A 66 20.93 9.58 5.89
N SER A 67 20.37 8.97 6.94
CA SER A 67 21.19 8.36 8.00
C SER A 67 21.88 7.08 7.51
N LYS A 68 23.11 6.85 7.99
CA LYS A 68 23.86 5.59 7.75
C LYS A 68 23.04 4.35 8.07
N ALA A 69 22.26 4.39 9.16
CA ALA A 69 21.38 3.29 9.56
C ALA A 69 20.25 3.02 8.56
N SER A 70 19.71 4.06 7.91
CA SER A 70 18.72 3.90 6.84
C SER A 70 19.32 3.21 5.63
N ILE A 71 20.48 3.68 5.16
CA ILE A 71 21.19 3.11 4.01
C ILE A 71 21.55 1.64 4.25
N ASN A 72 22.13 1.33 5.42
CA ASN A 72 22.46 -0.04 5.78
C ASN A 72 21.25 -0.97 5.79
N ARG A 73 20.10 -0.51 6.31
CA ARG A 73 18.87 -1.32 6.33
C ARG A 73 18.34 -1.57 4.92
N ALA A 74 18.31 -0.54 4.07
CA ALA A 74 17.85 -0.69 2.69
C ALA A 74 18.73 -1.64 1.89
N VAL A 75 20.06 -1.52 2.01
CA VAL A 75 21.01 -2.47 1.42
C VAL A 75 20.77 -3.88 1.94
N ALA A 76 20.66 -4.07 3.26
CA ALA A 76 20.42 -5.39 3.83
C ALA A 76 19.11 -6.02 3.33
N ARG A 77 18.05 -5.22 3.12
CA ARG A 77 16.80 -5.71 2.50
C ARG A 77 17.02 -6.17 1.06
N GLY A 78 17.76 -5.39 0.27
CA GLY A 78 18.06 -5.73 -1.12
C GLY A 78 19.01 -6.93 -1.26
N GLU A 79 19.83 -7.21 -0.25
CA GLU A 79 20.72 -8.39 -0.22
C GLU A 79 20.01 -9.65 0.28
N ASN A 80 19.08 -9.53 1.23
CA ASN A 80 18.41 -10.68 1.84
C ASN A 80 17.11 -11.10 1.12
N VAL A 81 16.54 -10.22 0.28
CA VAL A 81 15.32 -10.51 -0.48
C VAL A 81 15.66 -10.67 -1.95
N ALA A 82 15.16 -11.74 -2.58
CA ALA A 82 15.42 -12.00 -3.99
C ALA A 82 14.89 -10.85 -4.88
N PRO A 83 15.64 -10.42 -5.94
CA PRO A 83 15.24 -9.32 -6.81
C PRO A 83 13.86 -9.50 -7.46
N GLU A 84 13.52 -10.74 -7.84
CA GLU A 84 12.19 -11.07 -8.40
C GLU A 84 11.06 -10.83 -7.39
N VAL A 85 11.31 -11.11 -6.11
CA VAL A 85 10.34 -10.91 -5.02
C VAL A 85 10.13 -9.42 -4.77
N LEU A 86 11.21 -8.63 -4.78
CA LEU A 86 11.14 -7.17 -4.68
C LEU A 86 10.32 -6.57 -5.83
N ALA A 87 10.56 -7.01 -7.07
CA ALA A 87 9.84 -6.54 -8.24
C ALA A 87 8.33 -6.85 -8.15
N ASN A 88 7.95 -8.06 -7.73
CA ASN A 88 6.55 -8.47 -7.60
C ASN A 88 5.76 -7.67 -6.55
N MET A 89 6.46 -7.15 -5.54
CA MET A 89 5.83 -6.39 -4.46
C MET A 89 5.76 -4.88 -4.74
N THR A 90 6.58 -4.39 -5.67
CA THR A 90 6.73 -2.95 -5.91
C THR A 90 5.38 -2.33 -6.30
N GLY A 91 5.00 -1.24 -5.62
CA GLY A 91 3.71 -0.56 -5.88
C GLY A 91 2.47 -1.26 -5.30
N THR A 92 2.65 -2.33 -4.53
CA THR A 92 1.57 -3.01 -3.79
C THR A 92 1.51 -2.55 -2.33
N LYS A 93 0.44 -2.89 -1.61
CA LYS A 93 0.35 -2.61 -0.17
C LYS A 93 1.39 -3.39 0.67
N LEU A 94 2.05 -4.40 0.09
CA LEU A 94 3.10 -5.17 0.75
C LEU A 94 4.46 -4.47 0.68
N ASP A 95 4.59 -3.42 -0.12
CA ASP A 95 5.81 -2.62 -0.31
C ASP A 95 6.14 -1.76 0.92
N THR A 96 6.49 -2.44 2.01
CA THR A 96 6.77 -1.83 3.30
C THR A 96 8.06 -2.37 3.87
N GLY A 97 8.83 -1.50 4.53
CA GLY A 97 10.10 -1.90 5.13
C GLY A 97 9.97 -3.04 6.13
N THR A 98 8.92 -3.03 6.96
CA THR A 98 8.66 -4.10 7.94
C THR A 98 8.42 -5.44 7.28
N TYR A 99 7.65 -5.47 6.19
CA TYR A 99 7.37 -6.71 5.48
C TYR A 99 8.63 -7.26 4.80
N LEU A 100 9.45 -6.40 4.18
CA LEU A 100 10.77 -6.77 3.65
C LEU A 100 11.69 -7.35 4.74
N ASP A 101 11.69 -6.77 5.94
CA ASP A 101 12.46 -7.28 7.08
C ASP A 101 11.98 -8.67 7.54
N THR A 102 10.70 -9.01 7.33
CA THR A 102 10.19 -10.36 7.58
C THR A 102 10.59 -11.34 6.49
N LEU A 103 10.58 -10.91 5.23
CA LEU A 103 10.97 -11.74 4.09
C LEU A 103 12.46 -12.10 4.12
N GLY A 104 13.32 -11.15 4.48
CA GLY A 104 14.77 -11.38 4.57
C GLY A 104 15.20 -12.43 5.60
N LYS A 105 14.27 -12.96 6.41
CA LYS A 105 14.52 -14.07 7.35
C LYS A 105 14.16 -15.45 6.78
N LEU A 106 13.57 -15.49 5.59
CA LEU A 106 13.07 -16.69 4.93
C LEU A 106 13.98 -17.07 3.76
N SER A 107 13.95 -18.34 3.35
CA SER A 107 14.60 -18.74 2.10
C SER A 107 13.88 -18.15 0.88
N GLU A 108 14.56 -18.02 -0.26
CA GLU A 108 13.99 -17.44 -1.48
C GLU A 108 12.67 -18.11 -1.90
N ASP A 109 12.58 -19.43 -1.81
CA ASP A 109 11.34 -20.18 -2.12
C ASP A 109 10.20 -19.85 -1.15
N GLN A 110 10.51 -19.65 0.12
CA GLN A 110 9.53 -19.24 1.13
C GLN A 110 9.11 -17.79 0.94
N GLN A 111 10.03 -16.91 0.51
CA GLN A 111 9.73 -15.52 0.17
C GLN A 111 8.71 -15.45 -0.96
N ARG A 112 8.97 -16.15 -2.08
CA ARG A 112 8.05 -16.21 -3.24
C ARG A 112 6.66 -16.69 -2.83
N LYS A 113 6.57 -17.85 -2.17
CA LYS A 113 5.28 -18.42 -1.72
C LYS A 113 4.52 -17.48 -0.79
N LYS A 114 5.22 -16.79 0.12
CA LYS A 114 4.61 -15.86 1.05
C LYS A 114 4.05 -14.64 0.34
N VAL A 115 4.82 -14.05 -0.58
CA VAL A 115 4.39 -12.89 -1.38
C VAL A 115 3.20 -13.25 -2.26
N ASP A 116 3.26 -14.38 -2.97
CA ASP A 116 2.15 -14.80 -3.85
C ASP A 116 0.84 -14.96 -3.08
N ARG A 117 0.89 -15.61 -1.92
CA ARG A 117 -0.28 -15.76 -1.04
C ARG A 117 -0.79 -14.42 -0.54
N ASP A 118 0.09 -13.59 0.03
CA ASP A 118 -0.31 -12.32 0.63
C ASP A 118 -0.82 -11.33 -0.45
N LEU A 119 -0.34 -11.43 -1.70
CA LEU A 119 -0.86 -10.68 -2.85
C LEU A 119 -2.26 -11.14 -3.26
N GLU A 120 -2.53 -12.44 -3.22
CA GLU A 120 -3.86 -12.97 -3.52
C GLU A 120 -4.88 -12.51 -2.47
N ASP A 121 -4.52 -12.59 -1.18
CA ASP A 121 -5.35 -12.10 -0.08
C ASP A 121 -5.69 -10.60 -0.26
N LEU A 122 -4.75 -9.80 -0.77
CA LEU A 122 -4.99 -8.38 -1.06
C LEU A 122 -5.99 -8.16 -2.20
N LYS A 123 -5.95 -9.01 -3.24
CA LYS A 123 -6.93 -8.93 -4.34
C LYS A 123 -8.31 -9.30 -3.83
N GLU A 124 -8.44 -10.37 -3.05
CA GLU A 124 -9.71 -10.80 -2.46
C GLU A 124 -10.31 -9.69 -1.59
N GLN A 125 -9.50 -9.07 -0.73
CA GLN A 125 -9.94 -7.93 0.09
C GLN A 125 -10.39 -6.74 -0.76
N LYS A 126 -9.71 -6.45 -1.88
CA LYS A 126 -10.11 -5.37 -2.78
C LYS A 126 -11.49 -5.63 -3.39
N VAL A 127 -11.74 -6.86 -3.85
CA VAL A 127 -13.04 -7.26 -4.42
C VAL A 127 -14.17 -7.09 -3.41
N VAL A 128 -13.96 -7.48 -2.16
CA VAL A 128 -14.95 -7.31 -1.09
C VAL A 128 -15.24 -5.83 -0.85
N ASN A 129 -14.20 -5.00 -0.70
CA ASN A 129 -14.36 -3.56 -0.46
C ASN A 129 -15.07 -2.84 -1.62
N ASP A 130 -14.74 -3.20 -2.87
CA ASP A 130 -15.40 -2.64 -4.06
C ASP A 130 -16.89 -3.05 -4.08
N SER A 131 -17.22 -4.28 -3.67
CA SER A 131 -18.61 -4.75 -3.56
C SER A 131 -19.40 -4.05 -2.44
N ASP A 132 -18.75 -3.78 -1.31
CA ASP A 132 -19.38 -3.06 -0.20
C ASP A 132 -19.61 -1.59 -0.56
N THR A 133 -18.65 -0.97 -1.26
CA THR A 133 -18.74 0.42 -1.73
C THR A 133 -19.87 0.57 -2.75
N THR A 134 -19.97 -0.35 -3.72
CA THR A 134 -21.06 -0.34 -4.71
C THR A 134 -22.42 -0.55 -4.06
N ARG A 135 -22.53 -1.44 -3.07
CA ARG A 135 -23.78 -1.65 -2.32
C ARG A 135 -24.17 -0.43 -1.47
N ALA A 136 -23.18 0.25 -0.87
CA ALA A 136 -23.42 1.48 -0.13
C ALA A 136 -23.91 2.60 -1.05
N GLN A 137 -23.28 2.76 -2.22
CA GLN A 137 -23.70 3.74 -3.22
C GLN A 137 -25.12 3.48 -3.72
N GLN A 138 -25.45 2.23 -4.07
CA GLN A 138 -26.80 1.84 -4.49
C GLN A 138 -27.86 2.17 -3.42
N LYS A 139 -27.56 1.95 -2.14
CA LYS A 139 -28.47 2.32 -1.05
C LYS A 139 -28.68 3.84 -0.99
N ALA A 140 -27.61 4.63 -1.09
CA ALA A 140 -27.70 6.08 -1.11
C ALA A 140 -28.54 6.57 -2.30
N ASP A 141 -28.27 6.08 -3.51
CA ASP A 141 -29.01 6.44 -4.72
C ASP A 141 -30.50 6.08 -4.61
N THR A 142 -30.82 4.90 -4.08
CA THR A 142 -32.23 4.52 -3.85
C THR A 142 -32.93 5.37 -2.78
N GLN A 143 -32.19 5.90 -1.80
CA GLN A 143 -32.75 6.79 -0.79
C GLN A 143 -33.01 8.19 -1.37
N THR A 144 -32.10 8.71 -2.20
CA THR A 144 -32.30 9.98 -2.91
C THR A 144 -33.47 9.89 -3.89
N ALA A 145 -33.50 8.86 -4.74
CA ALA A 145 -34.61 8.66 -5.68
C ALA A 145 -35.97 8.50 -4.98
N PHE A 146 -35.97 7.90 -3.78
CA PHE A 146 -37.16 7.79 -2.97
C PHE A 146 -37.62 9.16 -2.42
N ALA A 147 -36.69 10.00 -1.96
CA ALA A 147 -37.00 11.35 -1.50
C ALA A 147 -37.59 12.22 -2.62
N ASP A 148 -36.99 12.17 -3.82
CA ASP A 148 -37.48 12.90 -5.00
C ASP A 148 -38.89 12.44 -5.40
N LEU A 149 -39.14 11.13 -5.40
CA LEU A 149 -40.46 10.57 -5.70
C LEU A 149 -41.51 10.98 -4.66
N ALA A 150 -41.11 11.05 -3.39
CA ALA A 150 -42.00 11.49 -2.32
C ALA A 150 -42.35 12.98 -2.45
N GLU A 151 -41.37 13.83 -2.78
CA GLU A 151 -41.59 15.26 -3.05
C GLU A 151 -42.59 15.47 -4.18
N ILE A 152 -42.37 14.85 -5.34
CA ILE A 152 -43.27 14.91 -6.50
C ILE A 152 -44.70 14.49 -6.14
N LEU A 153 -44.84 13.38 -5.41
CA LEU A 153 -46.15 12.90 -5.00
C LEU A 153 -46.86 13.88 -4.07
N THR A 154 -46.13 14.57 -3.19
CA THR A 154 -46.72 15.55 -2.28
C THR A 154 -47.08 16.89 -2.92
N GLU A 155 -46.41 17.30 -4.00
CA GLU A 155 -46.79 18.49 -4.76
C GLU A 155 -48.09 18.29 -5.56
N ASP A 156 -48.27 17.11 -6.15
CA ASP A 156 -49.35 16.86 -7.12
C ASP A 156 -50.57 16.11 -6.57
N LEU A 157 -50.46 15.41 -5.41
CA LEU A 157 -51.58 14.65 -4.85
C LEU A 157 -52.19 15.31 -3.62
N SER A 158 -53.54 15.29 -3.55
CA SER A 158 -54.25 15.61 -2.32
C SER A 158 -53.99 14.55 -1.23
N PRO A 159 -54.15 14.88 0.06
CA PRO A 159 -53.96 13.93 1.16
C PRO A 159 -54.78 12.63 1.01
N GLN A 160 -56.00 12.71 0.48
CA GLN A 160 -56.84 11.53 0.25
C GLN A 160 -56.35 10.68 -0.93
N GLN A 161 -55.76 11.31 -1.95
CA GLN A 161 -55.17 10.60 -3.09
C GLN A 161 -53.89 9.88 -2.67
N TYR A 162 -53.07 10.49 -1.80
CA TYR A 162 -51.89 9.87 -1.23
C TYR A 162 -52.25 8.63 -0.40
N ASP A 163 -53.25 8.73 0.48
CA ASP A 163 -53.75 7.59 1.26
C ASP A 163 -54.23 6.46 0.32
N ARG A 164 -54.90 6.80 -0.79
CA ARG A 164 -55.33 5.81 -1.78
C ARG A 164 -54.15 5.14 -2.50
N VAL A 165 -53.08 5.87 -2.79
CA VAL A 165 -51.86 5.29 -3.38
C VAL A 165 -51.20 4.31 -2.40
N LEU A 166 -51.13 4.65 -1.11
CA LEU A 166 -50.63 3.74 -0.07
C LEU A 166 -51.44 2.44 0.03
N GLU A 167 -52.74 2.48 -0.19
CA GLU A 167 -53.60 1.28 -0.22
C GLU A 167 -53.38 0.41 -1.47
N LEU A 168 -53.11 1.02 -2.63
CA LEU A 168 -52.97 0.32 -3.90
C LEU A 168 -51.58 -0.30 -4.09
N LEU A 169 -50.52 0.31 -3.56
CA LEU A 169 -49.15 -0.19 -3.69
C LEU A 169 -48.96 -1.65 -3.21
N PRO A 170 -49.51 -2.07 -2.05
CA PRO A 170 -49.50 -3.46 -1.63
C PRO A 170 -50.22 -4.41 -2.58
N MET A 171 -51.29 -3.95 -3.26
CA MET A 171 -52.10 -4.75 -4.18
C MET A 171 -51.35 -5.06 -5.49
N VAL A 172 -50.46 -4.16 -5.93
CA VAL A 172 -49.59 -4.37 -7.10
C VAL A 172 -48.24 -5.00 -6.73
N GLY A 173 -48.08 -5.49 -5.49
CA GLY A 173 -46.87 -6.16 -5.02
C GLY A 173 -45.77 -5.25 -4.47
N ALA A 174 -45.97 -3.94 -4.45
CA ALA A 174 -45.02 -2.94 -3.95
C ALA A 174 -45.16 -2.70 -2.43
N LYS A 175 -45.29 -3.77 -1.64
CA LYS A 175 -45.51 -3.71 -0.18
C LYS A 175 -44.39 -2.98 0.58
N SER A 176 -43.14 -3.15 0.14
CA SER A 176 -41.98 -2.50 0.74
C SER A 176 -41.96 -0.99 0.48
N LEU A 177 -42.43 -0.56 -0.69
CA LEU A 177 -42.55 0.85 -1.05
C LEU A 177 -43.67 1.52 -0.26
N ALA A 178 -44.83 0.85 -0.13
CA ALA A 178 -45.96 1.33 0.68
C ALA A 178 -45.53 1.57 2.13
N LYS A 179 -44.80 0.61 2.73
CA LYS A 179 -44.28 0.75 4.08
C LYS A 179 -43.29 1.92 4.21
N LYS A 180 -42.34 2.05 3.28
CA LYS A 180 -41.37 3.16 3.32
C LYS A 180 -42.06 4.52 3.20
N LEU A 181 -43.06 4.65 2.33
CA LEU A 181 -43.83 5.88 2.17
C LEU A 181 -44.64 6.19 3.43
N SER A 182 -45.30 5.20 4.03
CA SER A 182 -46.02 5.40 5.29
C SER A 182 -45.12 5.74 6.48
N ASP A 183 -43.91 5.17 6.53
CA ASP A 183 -42.91 5.47 7.57
C ASP A 183 -42.36 6.90 7.42
N TRP A 184 -42.26 7.40 6.18
CA TRP A 184 -41.76 8.75 5.87
C TRP A 184 -42.84 9.83 6.05
N MET A 185 -44.05 9.59 5.57
CA MET A 185 -45.20 10.47 5.74
C MET A 185 -46.42 9.63 6.16
N PRO A 186 -46.86 9.74 7.43
CA PRO A 186 -48.00 8.99 7.94
C PRO A 186 -49.29 9.39 7.21
N PRO A 187 -50.22 8.45 7.01
CA PRO A 187 -51.51 8.75 6.39
C PRO A 187 -52.30 9.78 7.21
N SER A 188 -53.17 10.53 6.54
CA SER A 188 -53.79 11.75 7.08
C SER A 188 -54.68 11.57 8.33
N GLY A 189 -54.94 10.32 8.75
CA GLY A 189 -55.72 9.96 9.94
C GLY A 189 -54.93 9.40 11.13
N THR A 190 -53.59 9.31 11.08
CA THR A 190 -52.79 8.64 12.14
C THR A 190 -52.19 9.53 13.23
N ASN A 191 -52.61 10.81 13.34
CA ASN A 191 -52.20 11.64 14.49
C ASN A 191 -52.84 11.11 15.79
N LYS A 192 -52.01 10.50 16.66
CA LYS A 192 -52.28 10.25 18.08
C LYS A 192 -51.27 11.00 18.92
#